data_AF-A0A0F9W403-F1
#
_entry.id   AF-A0A0F9W403-F1
#
_cell.length_a   1.000
_cell.length_b   1.000
_cell.length_c   1.000
_cell.angle_alpha   90.00
_cell.angle_beta   90.00
_cell.angle_gamma   90.00
#
_symmetry.space_group_name_H-M   'P 1'
#
loop_
_entity.id
_entity.type
_entity.pdbx_description
1 polymer ?
#
loop_
_entity_poly.entity_id
_entity_poly.type
_entity_poly.pdbx_seq_one_letter_code
_entity_poly.pdbx_strand_id
1 'polypeptide(L)'
;MSNKDRVNAIKRERGCQVCGESEPCCLDFHHRDPITKFKSVSKLTVGYSWEWVEQEIKKCDVLCSNCHRKMMWMKKTGSIDEVPVAPCNLTVDQNKRVVELGKEKGATLCNHATELRLELKNASAAG
;
A
#
# COMPACT_ATOMS: atom_id res chain seq x y z
N MET A 1 -9.14 -25.26 12.95
CA MET A 1 -8.43 -23.98 12.72
C MET A 1 -9.46 -22.86 12.76
N SER A 2 -9.29 -21.87 13.65
CA SER A 2 -10.25 -20.78 13.79
C SER A 2 -10.15 -19.77 12.63
N ASN A 3 -11.19 -18.96 12.43
CA ASN A 3 -11.13 -17.85 11.47
C ASN A 3 -9.98 -16.88 11.79
N LYS A 4 -9.69 -16.65 13.08
CA LYS A 4 -8.58 -15.80 13.52
C LYS A 4 -7.23 -16.36 13.07
N ASP A 5 -7.03 -17.68 13.17
CA ASP A 5 -5.78 -18.32 12.75
C ASP A 5 -5.58 -18.20 11.23
N ARG A 6 -6.64 -18.46 10.45
CA ARG A 6 -6.61 -18.31 8.99
C ARG A 6 -6.30 -16.88 8.57
N VAL A 7 -6.93 -15.92 9.23
CA VAL A 7 -6.69 -14.50 8.98
C VAL A 7 -5.24 -14.11 9.29
N ASN A 8 -4.69 -14.60 10.40
CA ASN A 8 -3.29 -14.33 10.75
C ASN A 8 -2.31 -14.99 9.78
N ALA A 9 -2.61 -16.18 9.27
CA ALA A 9 -1.82 -16.83 8.22
C ALA A 9 -1.79 -15.97 6.95
N ILE A 10 -2.94 -15.47 6.50
CA ILE A 10 -3.03 -14.58 5.33
C ILE A 10 -2.25 -13.28 5.55
N LYS A 11 -2.35 -12.67 6.75
CA LYS A 11 -1.59 -11.46 7.08
C LYS A 11 -0.08 -11.72 6.98
N ARG A 12 0.39 -12.84 7.54
CA ARG A 12 1.81 -13.22 7.53
C ARG A 12 2.33 -13.49 6.11
N GLU A 13 1.53 -14.19 5.31
CA GLU A 13 1.85 -14.52 3.92
C GLU A 13 1.93 -13.28 3.03
N ARG A 14 0.96 -12.36 3.15
CA ARG A 14 0.89 -11.18 2.28
C ARG A 14 1.80 -10.04 2.72
N GLY A 15 1.98 -9.86 4.02
CA GLY A 15 2.70 -8.72 4.59
C GLY A 15 2.09 -7.36 4.24
N CYS A 16 2.68 -6.29 4.78
CA CYS A 16 2.33 -4.93 4.45
C CYS A 16 2.78 -4.61 3.02
N GLN A 17 1.85 -4.23 2.14
CA GLN A 17 2.18 -3.90 0.75
C GLN A 17 3.06 -2.65 0.59
N VAL A 18 3.22 -1.85 1.63
CA VAL A 18 4.01 -0.60 1.60
C VAL A 18 5.41 -0.78 2.20
N CYS A 19 5.55 -1.51 3.32
CA CYS A 19 6.83 -1.58 4.04
C CYS A 19 7.34 -3.00 4.26
N GLY A 20 6.62 -4.03 3.81
CA GLY A 20 7.05 -5.43 3.92
C GLY A 20 6.93 -6.06 5.31
N GLU A 21 6.45 -5.32 6.32
CA GLU A 21 6.17 -5.88 7.66
C GLU A 21 5.27 -7.12 7.56
N SER A 22 5.57 -8.19 8.29
CA SER A 22 4.89 -9.48 8.17
C SER A 22 4.24 -9.95 9.47
N GLU A 23 4.45 -9.26 10.58
CA GLU A 23 3.93 -9.69 11.88
C GLU A 23 2.41 -9.40 12.00
N PRO A 24 1.53 -10.42 12.04
CA PRO A 24 0.07 -10.23 11.95
C PRO A 24 -0.56 -9.33 13.00
N CYS A 25 0.07 -9.19 14.17
CA CYS A 25 -0.44 -8.35 15.26
C CYS A 25 -0.43 -6.85 14.91
N CYS A 26 0.43 -6.43 13.97
CA CYS A 26 0.54 -5.04 13.53
C CYS A 26 -0.03 -4.80 12.12
N LEU A 27 -0.60 -5.84 11.51
CA LEU A 27 -1.18 -5.80 10.17
C LEU A 27 -2.71 -5.68 10.21
N ASP A 28 -3.27 -4.92 9.28
CA ASP A 28 -4.69 -4.65 9.12
C ASP A 28 -5.11 -4.89 7.66
N PHE A 29 -6.39 -5.25 7.47
CA PHE A 29 -6.99 -5.30 6.13
C PHE A 29 -7.52 -3.92 5.76
N HIS A 30 -6.88 -3.30 4.78
CA HIS A 30 -7.31 -2.04 4.18
C HIS A 30 -8.25 -2.32 3.02
N HIS A 31 -9.50 -1.89 3.12
CA HIS A 31 -10.44 -1.95 2.00
C HIS A 31 -10.02 -1.00 0.88
N ARG A 32 -9.82 -1.52 -0.34
CA ARG A 32 -9.47 -0.70 -1.51
C ARG A 32 -10.54 0.33 -1.83
N ASP A 33 -11.79 -0.10 -1.83
CA ASP A 33 -12.96 0.76 -1.95
C ASP A 33 -13.84 0.64 -0.69
N PRO A 34 -13.96 1.71 0.13
CA PRO A 34 -14.77 1.69 1.34
C PRO A 34 -16.27 1.50 1.08
N ILE A 35 -16.77 1.76 -0.13
CA ILE A 35 -18.19 1.58 -0.50
C ILE A 35 -18.53 0.09 -0.63
N THR A 36 -17.57 -0.72 -1.10
CA THR A 36 -17.75 -2.18 -1.29
C THR A 36 -17.62 -2.99 0.00
N LYS A 37 -17.24 -2.33 1.10
CA LYS A 37 -17.04 -2.92 2.42
C LYS A 37 -18.37 -3.38 3.01
N PHE A 38 -18.43 -4.64 3.40
CA PHE A 38 -19.53 -5.13 4.22
C PHE A 38 -19.26 -4.84 5.70
N LYS A 39 -18.13 -5.35 6.23
CA LYS A 39 -17.70 -5.18 7.63
C LYS A 39 -16.18 -5.24 7.73
N SER A 40 -15.60 -4.85 8.86
CA SER A 40 -14.18 -5.13 9.09
C SER A 40 -13.95 -6.65 9.19
N VAL A 41 -12.85 -7.14 8.62
CA VAL A 41 -12.48 -8.57 8.66
C VAL A 41 -12.44 -9.08 10.10
N SER A 42 -11.89 -8.31 11.05
CA SER A 42 -11.85 -8.67 12.48
C SER A 42 -13.24 -8.84 13.13
N LYS A 43 -14.27 -8.14 12.63
CA LYS A 43 -15.66 -8.34 13.10
C LYS A 43 -16.26 -9.61 12.49
N LEU A 44 -15.88 -9.96 11.26
CA LEU A 44 -16.36 -11.17 10.60
C LEU A 44 -15.80 -12.44 11.24
N THR A 45 -14.57 -12.41 11.75
CA THR A 45 -13.93 -13.61 12.34
C THR A 45 -14.66 -14.18 13.56
N VAL A 46 -15.52 -13.41 14.24
CA VAL A 46 -16.20 -13.81 15.48
C VAL A 46 -17.59 -14.41 15.24
N GLY A 47 -18.23 -14.14 14.09
CA GLY A 47 -19.65 -14.48 13.90
C GLY A 47 -20.07 -14.83 12.48
N TYR A 48 -19.13 -15.03 11.55
CA TYR A 48 -19.41 -15.36 10.16
C TYR A 48 -18.64 -16.60 9.72
N SER A 49 -19.16 -17.28 8.71
CA SER A 49 -18.49 -18.42 8.08
C SER A 49 -17.18 -17.99 7.40
N TRP A 50 -16.29 -18.95 7.16
CA TRP A 50 -15.02 -18.67 6.52
C TRP A 50 -15.20 -18.05 5.13
N GLU A 51 -16.20 -18.52 4.38
CA GLU A 51 -16.50 -18.08 3.02
C GLU A 51 -16.78 -16.58 2.98
N TRP A 52 -17.58 -16.08 3.93
CA TRP A 52 -17.86 -14.65 4.07
C TRP A 52 -16.60 -13.85 4.44
N VAL A 53 -15.78 -14.37 5.36
CA VAL A 53 -14.52 -13.75 5.75
C VAL A 53 -13.57 -13.66 4.55
N GLU A 54 -13.43 -14.74 3.78
CA GLU A 54 -12.56 -14.82 2.61
C GLU A 54 -13.03 -13.89 1.50
N GLN A 55 -14.34 -13.84 1.22
CA GLN A 55 -14.91 -12.90 0.26
C GLN A 55 -14.63 -11.44 0.62
N GLU A 56 -14.70 -11.09 1.90
CA GLU A 56 -14.35 -9.73 2.35
C GLU A 56 -12.85 -9.47 2.23
N ILE A 57 -11.99 -10.44 2.58
CA ILE A 57 -10.53 -10.33 2.43
C ILE A 57 -10.12 -10.11 0.98
N LYS A 58 -10.83 -10.69 0.00
CA LYS A 58 -10.56 -10.48 -1.44
C LYS A 58 -10.67 -9.01 -1.85
N LYS A 59 -11.41 -8.17 -1.10
CA LYS A 59 -11.57 -6.73 -1.34
C LYS A 59 -10.49 -5.86 -0.67
N CYS A 60 -9.59 -6.48 0.09
CA CYS A 60 -8.64 -5.78 0.93
C CYS A 60 -7.19 -5.98 0.49
N ASP A 61 -6.38 -4.97 0.76
CA ASP A 61 -4.93 -5.05 0.81
C ASP A 61 -4.48 -5.21 2.28
N VAL A 62 -3.29 -5.76 2.52
CA VAL A 62 -2.73 -5.86 3.87
C VAL A 62 -1.75 -4.72 4.09
N LEU A 63 -1.98 -3.93 5.14
CA LEU A 63 -1.13 -2.80 5.51
C LEU A 63 -0.80 -2.88 7.00
N CYS A 64 0.40 -2.47 7.39
CA CYS A 64 0.69 -2.26 8.81
C CYS A 64 -0.07 -1.03 9.34
N SER A 65 -0.38 -1.00 10.63
CA SER A 65 -1.16 0.08 11.23
C SER A 65 -0.52 1.47 11.07
N ASN A 66 0.80 1.54 10.84
CA ASN A 66 1.51 2.80 10.57
C ASN A 66 1.27 3.27 9.12
N CYS A 67 1.47 2.41 8.12
CA CYS A 67 1.21 2.74 6.72
C CYS A 67 -0.28 3.00 6.46
N HIS A 68 -1.16 2.24 7.12
CA HIS A 68 -2.59 2.43 7.02
C HIS A 68 -3.03 3.83 7.49
N ARG A 69 -2.50 4.30 8.62
CA ARG A 69 -2.76 5.65 9.15
C ARG A 69 -2.22 6.76 8.24
N LYS A 70 -1.01 6.60 7.71
CA LYS A 70 -0.42 7.56 6.75
C LYS A 70 -1.29 7.72 5.50
N MET A 71 -1.73 6.61 4.92
CA MET A 71 -2.62 6.60 3.75
C MET A 71 -3.95 7.31 4.02
N MET A 72 -4.56 7.09 5.19
CA MET A 72 -5.80 7.78 5.57
C MET A 72 -5.62 9.29 5.70
N TRP A 73 -4.50 9.73 6.28
CA TRP A 73 -4.19 11.15 6.41
C TRP A 73 -4.01 11.81 5.05
N MET A 74 -3.25 11.19 4.14
CA MET A 74 -3.02 11.67 2.77
C MET A 74 -4.32 11.77 1.94
N LYS A 75 -5.24 10.80 2.08
CA LYS A 75 -6.56 10.84 1.42
C LYS A 75 -7.42 12.03 1.90
N LYS A 76 -7.20 12.52 3.13
CA LYS A 76 -8.00 13.59 3.74
C LYS A 76 -7.45 14.99 3.43
N THR A 77 -6.16 15.11 3.15
CA THR A 77 -5.48 16.39 2.92
C THR A 77 -5.41 16.82 1.46
N GLY A 78 -5.91 16.01 0.52
CA GLY A 78 -5.95 16.33 -0.91
C GLY A 78 -4.59 16.30 -1.61
N SER A 79 -3.53 15.86 -0.93
CA SER A 79 -2.17 15.73 -1.46
C SER A 79 -1.90 14.28 -1.86
N ILE A 80 -2.42 13.88 -3.03
CA ILE A 80 -2.27 12.52 -3.58
C ILE A 80 -0.87 12.25 -4.15
N ASP A 81 -0.01 13.26 -4.25
CA ASP A 81 1.26 13.21 -4.98
C ASP A 81 2.44 12.61 -4.19
N GLU A 82 2.29 12.31 -2.89
CA GLU A 82 3.43 11.97 -2.01
C GLU A 82 3.25 10.70 -1.15
N VAL A 83 2.39 9.75 -1.54
CA VAL A 83 2.21 8.51 -0.75
C VAL A 83 3.44 7.61 -0.90
N PRO A 84 4.25 7.31 0.12
CA PRO A 84 5.41 6.44 -0.04
C PRO A 84 4.95 5.05 -0.47
N VAL A 85 5.04 4.76 -1.76
CA VAL A 85 5.02 3.40 -2.28
C VAL A 85 6.24 2.69 -1.72
N ALA A 86 6.09 1.40 -1.41
CA ALA A 86 7.24 0.53 -1.23
C ALA A 86 8.23 0.76 -2.38
N PRO A 87 9.54 0.54 -2.22
CA PRO A 87 10.45 0.49 -3.36
C PRO A 87 10.03 -0.69 -4.25
N CYS A 88 9.09 -0.46 -5.15
CA CYS A 88 8.75 -1.40 -6.20
C CYS A 88 9.87 -1.31 -7.23
N ASN A 89 10.36 -2.45 -7.70
CA ASN A 89 11.31 -2.54 -8.82
C ASN A 89 10.63 -2.20 -10.16
N LEU A 90 9.62 -1.32 -10.16
CA LEU A 90 8.86 -0.93 -11.33
C LEU A 90 9.13 0.55 -11.64
N THR A 91 9.36 0.85 -12.91
CA THR A 91 9.49 2.21 -13.45
C THR A 91 8.46 2.43 -14.55
N VAL A 92 8.35 3.67 -15.03
CA VAL A 92 7.50 4.03 -16.15
C VAL A 92 8.38 4.41 -17.34
N ASP A 93 8.10 3.87 -18.53
CA ASP A 93 8.83 4.23 -19.76
C ASP A 93 8.37 5.59 -20.34
N GLN A 94 9.06 6.07 -21.38
CA GLN A 94 8.70 7.30 -22.12
C GLN A 94 7.29 7.26 -22.76
N ASN A 95 6.68 6.07 -22.86
CA ASN A 95 5.34 5.83 -23.39
C ASN A 95 4.28 5.58 -22.29
N LYS A 96 4.60 5.86 -21.02
CA LYS A 96 3.71 5.69 -19.86
C LYS A 96 3.31 4.24 -19.56
N ARG A 97 4.16 3.25 -19.90
CA ARG A 97 3.97 1.83 -19.56
C ARG A 97 4.74 1.45 -18.30
N VAL A 98 4.17 0.57 -17.48
CA VAL A 98 4.82 0.02 -16.28
C VAL A 98 5.81 -1.07 -16.69
N VAL A 99 7.10 -0.91 -16.36
CA VAL A 99 8.20 -1.83 -16.73
C VAL A 99 9.11 -2.11 -15.53
N GLU A 100 9.95 -3.15 -15.58
CA GLU A 100 10.94 -3.42 -14.52
C GLU A 100 12.14 -2.46 -14.57
N LEU A 101 12.59 -2.03 -13.39
CA LEU A 101 13.74 -1.14 -13.18
C LEU A 101 15.00 -1.70 -13.87
N GLY A 102 15.56 -0.95 -14.83
CA GLY A 102 16.85 -1.26 -15.47
C GLY A 102 16.78 -2.01 -16.81
N LYS A 103 15.59 -2.31 -17.36
CA LYS A 103 15.46 -3.02 -18.64
C LYS A 103 15.46 -2.13 -19.89
N GLU A 104 15.38 -0.80 -19.76
CA GLU A 104 15.31 0.11 -20.91
C GLU A 104 16.17 1.38 -20.72
N LYS A 105 16.81 1.85 -21.80
CA LYS A 105 17.55 3.11 -21.80
C LYS A 105 16.55 4.27 -21.79
N GLY A 106 16.62 5.14 -20.78
CA GLY A 106 15.73 6.31 -20.64
C GLY A 106 14.55 6.11 -19.69
N ALA A 107 14.51 5.02 -18.90
CA ALA A 107 13.55 4.87 -17.81
C ALA A 107 13.88 5.83 -16.66
N THR A 108 12.97 6.76 -16.36
CA THR A 108 13.02 7.56 -15.13
C THR A 108 12.48 6.73 -13.97
N LEU A 109 13.09 6.86 -12.80
CA LEU A 109 12.48 6.37 -11.56
C LEU A 109 11.06 6.93 -11.52
N CYS A 110 10.06 6.06 -11.30
CA CYS A 110 8.74 6.56 -10.94
C CYS A 110 8.94 7.54 -9.78
N ASN A 111 8.34 8.74 -9.87
CA ASN A 111 8.60 9.93 -9.04
C ASN A 111 8.28 9.78 -7.54
N HIS A 112 8.56 8.63 -6.93
CA HIS A 112 8.39 8.35 -5.52
C HIS A 112 9.66 8.36 -4.68
N ALA A 113 10.84 8.51 -5.28
CA ALA A 113 12.08 8.41 -4.50
C ALA A 113 12.76 9.74 -4.13
N THR A 114 12.90 10.76 -5.00
CA THR A 114 13.95 11.77 -4.69
C THR A 114 13.92 13.16 -5.36
N GLU A 115 12.89 13.65 -6.06
CA GLU A 115 13.07 14.90 -6.85
C GLU A 115 12.58 16.23 -6.27
N LEU A 116 11.71 16.30 -5.24
CA LEU A 116 11.35 17.63 -4.71
C LEU A 116 12.43 18.27 -3.80
N ARG A 117 13.47 17.51 -3.41
CA ARG A 117 14.50 18.00 -2.45
C ARG A 117 15.71 18.65 -3.11
N LEU A 118 15.87 18.57 -4.43
CA LEU A 118 17.02 19.13 -5.15
C LEU A 118 16.70 20.45 -5.88
N GLU A 119 15.47 20.69 -6.32
CA GLU A 119 15.17 21.94 -7.04
C GLU A 119 15.02 23.16 -6.12
N LEU A 120 14.56 23.00 -4.87
CA LEU A 120 14.49 24.12 -3.91
C LEU A 120 15.86 24.57 -3.36
N LYS A 121 16.92 23.78 -3.52
CA LYS A 121 18.29 24.20 -3.17
C LYS A 121 18.94 25.03 -4.29
N ASN A 122 18.44 24.98 -5.52
CA ASN A 122 19.02 25.71 -6.65
C ASN A 122 18.29 27.03 -6.97
N ALA A 123 17.09 27.25 -6.44
CA ALA A 123 16.36 28.52 -6.61
C ALA A 123 16.84 29.66 -5.67
N SER A 124 17.86 29.44 -4.85
CA SER A 124 18.48 30.46 -3.98
C SER A 124 19.96 30.73 -4.28
N ALA A 125 20.47 30.25 -5.43
CA ALA A 125 21.86 30.44 -5.85
C ALA A 125 22.00 30.73 -7.36
N ALA A 126 21.22 31.69 -7.87
CA ALA A 126 21.50 32.34 -9.15
C ALA A 126 20.99 33.79 -9.10
N GLY A 127 21.82 34.65 -8.52
CA GLY A 127 22.00 36.02 -9.01
C GLY A 127 23.02 36.03 -10.13
#